data_AF-A0A7K3L408-F1
#
_entry.id   AF-A0A7K3L408-F1
#
_cell.length_a   1.000
_cell.length_b   1.000
_cell.length_c   1.000
_cell.angle_alpha   90.00
_cell.angle_beta   90.00
_cell.angle_gamma   90.00
#
_symmetry.space_group_name_H-M   'P 1'
#
loop_
_entity.id
_entity.type
_entity.pdbx_description
1 polymer ?
#
loop_
_entity_poly.entity_id
_entity_poly.type
_entity_poly.pdbx_seq_one_letter_code
_entity_poly.pdbx_strand_id
1 'polypeptide(L)'
;MSKLASNLSRRDLLKFGGLSAVGALGMSALAGCSPKVVAPEGGVPKAGSTAATTGSADGVPSFLLTPEPVTDFAETHEYDVVVVGAGESGLAAIHAARAAGASVGVLQSLPIVQTAGNMGASIDLTQTSEAGIKAAVSFISYKSDYRSSAEQVEAWARNSQEALAWWEEAAAAGGSVFQPYDYVVNCNGHDVYFHANTYFHDEGHQKGALVIGDAVQAEGAEIFFETPCVQLLKEGDRVVGAIGKRKSDDKHVLLKAKKGVIMAAGDYVGDTEMLHYFTPDAKGLHQAVDFRNGTGLKAALWAGAQMCPASHTKMVHGEGPKVRFEMPYLFLDRHGKRFMDEGCCRMGYLNEFTNKYLAEVDFAEDTAVKFFSIVPTNWQERYDAWKSFSDISNHNAYRNVDPEAWVKGETLEELAANMIAYADDQKWAHDYTVEAVSSLSTLRVVLCFSSAYVLGGFLAFLGNGMAPLQLAVLLTALPLTACACVRAAFRSIPEAALPHRLFPRFSYPWKLYVLMALYSFAYGLRQMQMVDGTGRGSTYATMIASAVVFASAWFFADRVVLIKASRAPMLFMVCGFLLVPAQSVMGDAVSSYLISISYTLMHVFTLVLLCSMARKSGVPAPVLVAPLYAVQL
;
A
#
# COMPACT_ATOMS: atom_id res chain seq x y z
N MET A 1 15.38 -18.79 57.53
CA MET A 1 14.66 -19.82 58.31
C MET A 1 13.62 -19.08 59.17
N SER A 2 12.35 -19.43 59.29
CA SER A 2 11.57 -20.60 58.88
C SER A 2 10.15 -20.18 58.45
N LYS A 3 9.46 -21.06 57.72
CA LYS A 3 8.14 -20.90 57.10
C LYS A 3 7.00 -20.81 58.13
N LEU A 4 5.95 -20.03 57.82
CA LEU A 4 4.57 -20.55 57.74
C LEU A 4 3.66 -19.60 56.93
N ALA A 5 2.72 -20.19 56.19
CA ALA A 5 1.80 -19.52 55.28
C ALA A 5 0.50 -19.07 55.96
N SER A 6 -0.15 -18.01 55.46
CA SER A 6 -1.60 -17.97 55.18
C SER A 6 -2.08 -16.61 54.63
N ASN A 7 -2.82 -16.69 53.51
CA ASN A 7 -3.91 -15.85 53.01
C ASN A 7 -4.04 -14.37 53.44
N LEU A 8 -3.85 -13.44 52.49
CA LEU A 8 -4.50 -12.12 52.51
C LEU A 8 -5.09 -11.78 51.13
N SER A 9 -6.32 -11.27 51.16
CA SER A 9 -7.19 -11.02 50.00
C SER A 9 -7.16 -9.54 49.55
N ARG A 10 -7.78 -9.25 48.40
CA ARG A 10 -7.74 -8.00 47.61
C ARG A 10 -8.30 -6.71 48.30
N ARG A 11 -8.27 -6.58 49.64
CA ARG A 11 -8.80 -5.41 50.38
C ARG A 11 -7.78 -4.64 51.23
N ASP A 12 -6.50 -5.01 51.22
CA ASP A 12 -5.46 -4.38 52.06
C ASP A 12 -4.55 -3.37 51.33
N LEU A 13 -4.76 -3.10 50.04
CA LEU A 13 -3.87 -2.23 49.25
C LEU A 13 -4.31 -0.75 49.18
N LEU A 14 -5.28 -0.32 50.00
CA LEU A 14 -5.85 1.04 49.97
C LEU A 14 -5.75 1.80 51.31
N LYS A 15 -4.81 1.44 52.17
CA LYS A 15 -4.53 2.19 53.40
C LYS A 15 -3.04 2.36 53.56
N PHE A 16 -2.47 3.44 53.00
CA PHE A 16 -1.41 4.25 53.61
C PHE A 16 -1.10 5.43 52.68
N GLY A 17 -1.80 6.53 52.93
CA GLY A 17 -1.40 7.87 52.48
C GLY A 17 -0.91 8.71 53.66
N GLY A 18 -0.01 9.65 53.37
CA GLY A 18 0.46 10.75 54.23
C GLY A 18 1.82 10.48 54.88
N LEU A 19 2.80 11.38 54.98
CA LEU A 19 3.03 12.83 54.75
C LEU A 19 4.57 12.96 54.49
N SER A 20 5.18 13.99 53.89
CA SER A 20 5.26 15.41 54.30
C SER A 20 6.07 16.25 53.29
N ALA A 21 5.61 17.49 53.07
CA ALA A 21 6.25 18.61 52.34
C ALA A 21 7.51 19.16 53.07
N VAL A 22 8.44 19.93 52.47
CA VAL A 22 8.45 21.40 52.16
C VAL A 22 9.86 21.65 51.54
N GLY A 23 10.15 22.56 50.59
CA GLY A 23 9.44 23.74 50.10
C GLY A 23 10.14 24.40 48.90
N ALA A 24 9.43 25.37 48.31
CA ALA A 24 9.79 26.14 47.13
C ALA A 24 10.57 27.42 47.48
N LEU A 25 11.36 27.94 46.53
CA LEU A 25 11.56 29.36 46.24
C LEU A 25 12.45 29.56 44.98
N GLY A 26 12.01 30.43 44.06
CA GLY A 26 12.92 31.20 43.18
C GLY A 26 12.80 31.00 41.66
N MET A 27 11.90 31.76 41.01
CA MET A 27 12.10 32.19 39.62
C MET A 27 13.11 33.34 39.58
N SER A 28 14.15 33.24 38.74
CA SER A 28 14.57 34.21 37.71
C SER A 28 16.07 34.10 37.34
N ALA A 29 16.35 34.44 36.08
CA ALA A 29 17.65 34.70 35.42
C ALA A 29 18.37 33.53 34.71
N LEU A 30 18.14 33.50 33.38
CA LEU A 30 19.12 33.65 32.29
C LEU A 30 20.38 32.75 32.23
N ALA A 31 20.55 32.25 30.99
CA ALA A 31 21.80 32.00 30.25
C ALA A 31 22.45 30.61 30.35
N GLY A 32 22.48 29.95 29.17
CA GLY A 32 23.67 29.26 28.68
C GLY A 32 23.83 27.79 29.05
N CYS A 33 23.55 26.90 28.09
CA CYS A 33 24.59 26.05 27.46
C CYS A 33 23.96 24.99 26.53
N SER A 34 24.28 25.10 25.24
CA SER A 34 24.00 24.10 24.21
C SER A 34 24.76 22.78 24.45
N PRO A 35 24.24 21.61 24.06
CA PRO A 35 25.04 20.42 23.90
C PRO A 35 25.66 20.36 22.49
N LYS A 36 26.98 20.18 22.45
CA LYS A 36 27.77 19.88 21.24
C LYS A 36 27.30 18.58 20.59
N VAL A 37 27.00 18.64 19.29
CA VAL A 37 26.86 17.47 18.42
C VAL A 37 28.22 17.12 17.82
N VAL A 38 28.61 15.85 17.93
CA VAL A 38 29.78 15.27 17.26
C VAL A 38 29.32 14.73 15.90
N ALA A 39 29.97 15.19 14.83
CA ALA A 39 29.76 14.71 13.46
C ALA A 39 30.67 13.49 13.16
N PRO A 40 30.23 12.55 12.30
CA PRO A 40 31.14 11.73 11.51
C PRO A 40 31.18 12.21 10.04
N GLU A 41 32.40 12.23 9.50
CA GLU A 41 32.75 12.55 8.12
C GLU A 41 32.45 11.39 7.16
N GLY A 42 32.12 11.72 5.90
CA GLY A 42 32.16 10.78 4.77
C GLY A 42 31.15 11.12 3.66
N GLY A 43 31.58 11.89 2.66
CA GLY A 43 30.73 12.31 1.52
C GLY A 43 31.08 11.64 0.19
N VAL A 44 30.09 11.59 -0.72
CA VAL A 44 30.20 11.46 -2.19
C VAL A 44 28.97 12.19 -2.81
N PRO A 45 29.07 12.88 -3.98
CA PRO A 45 28.40 14.17 -4.20
C PRO A 45 27.02 14.10 -4.88
N LYS A 46 26.16 15.08 -4.57
CA LYS A 46 24.86 15.33 -5.23
C LYS A 46 24.95 16.60 -6.07
N ALA A 47 24.55 16.50 -7.35
CA ALA A 47 24.55 17.59 -8.29
C ALA A 47 23.41 18.59 -8.01
N GLY A 48 23.81 19.83 -7.72
CA GLY A 48 23.14 21.12 -8.00
C GLY A 48 21.62 21.24 -7.92
N SER A 49 21.09 21.56 -6.75
CA SER A 49 20.00 22.54 -6.60
C SER A 49 20.45 23.54 -5.54
N THR A 50 20.67 24.79 -5.95
CA THR A 50 21.04 25.90 -5.05
C THR A 50 19.81 26.30 -4.23
N ALA A 51 19.50 25.52 -3.20
CA ALA A 51 18.69 26.00 -2.09
C ALA A 51 19.57 26.90 -1.20
N ALA A 52 19.38 28.21 -1.32
CA ALA A 52 19.93 29.16 -0.36
C ALA A 52 19.27 28.88 1.01
N THR A 53 19.97 28.13 1.85
CA THR A 53 19.60 27.88 3.25
C THR A 53 19.87 29.14 4.06
N THR A 54 18.94 30.09 4.01
CA THR A 54 18.80 31.07 5.08
C THR A 54 17.90 30.46 6.15
N GLY A 55 18.53 29.72 7.07
CA GLY A 55 17.86 29.23 8.27
C GLY A 55 17.31 30.43 9.04
N SER A 56 15.99 30.46 9.25
CA SER A 56 15.32 31.44 10.09
C SER A 56 15.88 31.43 11.51
N ALA A 57 16.16 32.62 12.03
CA ALA A 57 16.81 32.80 13.32
C ALA A 57 15.96 32.37 14.54
N ASP A 58 14.67 32.06 14.39
CA ASP A 58 13.74 31.84 15.52
C ASP A 58 12.74 30.67 15.32
N GLY A 59 13.01 29.74 14.40
CA GLY A 59 12.11 28.59 14.14
C GLY A 59 10.82 28.93 13.36
N VAL A 60 10.70 30.16 12.85
CA VAL A 60 9.66 30.57 11.90
C VAL A 60 10.01 30.05 10.50
N PRO A 61 9.10 29.36 9.78
CA PRO A 61 9.36 28.91 8.41
C PRO A 61 9.83 30.05 7.48
N SER A 62 10.80 29.78 6.61
CA SER A 62 11.44 30.81 5.78
C SER A 62 10.44 31.50 4.84
N PHE A 63 9.45 30.75 4.34
CA PHE A 63 8.42 31.29 3.45
C PHE A 63 7.46 32.27 4.14
N LEU A 64 7.43 32.35 5.48
CA LEU A 64 6.65 33.34 6.24
C LEU A 64 7.43 34.62 6.52
N LEU A 65 8.74 34.63 6.29
CA LEU A 65 9.56 35.82 6.45
C LEU A 65 9.36 36.72 5.23
N THR A 66 8.78 37.90 5.46
CA THR A 66 8.62 38.91 4.41
C THR A 66 10.00 39.37 3.92
N PRO A 67 10.32 39.22 2.62
CA PRO A 67 11.58 39.69 2.08
C PRO A 67 11.61 41.22 2.00
N GLU A 68 12.83 41.78 1.95
CA GLU A 68 13.03 43.22 1.74
C GLU A 68 12.27 43.71 0.49
N PRO A 69 11.62 44.89 0.55
CA PRO A 69 10.90 45.42 -0.60
C PRO A 69 11.81 45.61 -1.82
N VAL A 70 11.41 45.08 -2.97
CA VAL A 70 12.07 45.36 -4.24
C VAL A 70 11.71 46.78 -4.69
N THR A 71 12.73 47.62 -4.85
CA THR A 71 12.57 49.04 -5.25
C THR A 71 13.23 49.39 -6.58
N ASP A 72 14.06 48.49 -7.13
CA ASP A 72 14.75 48.69 -8.41
C ASP A 72 14.13 47.81 -9.50
N PHE A 73 13.72 48.45 -10.60
CA PHE A 73 12.97 47.81 -11.69
C PHE A 73 13.63 48.14 -13.03
N ALA A 74 13.96 47.11 -13.80
CA ALA A 74 14.51 47.28 -15.14
C ALA A 74 13.43 47.72 -16.14
N GLU A 75 12.20 47.28 -15.92
CA GLU A 75 11.04 47.60 -16.74
C GLU A 75 9.82 47.84 -15.84
N THR A 76 8.95 48.76 -16.25
CA THR A 76 7.66 49.02 -15.62
C THR A 76 6.60 49.15 -16.70
N HIS A 77 5.55 48.36 -16.56
CA HIS A 77 4.41 48.31 -17.48
C HIS A 77 3.11 48.58 -16.73
N GLU A 78 2.12 49.17 -17.39
CA GLU A 78 0.83 49.49 -16.78
C GLU A 78 -0.33 48.80 -17.49
N TYR A 79 -1.14 48.09 -16.72
CA TYR A 79 -2.33 47.39 -17.21
C TYR A 79 -3.55 47.72 -16.34
N ASP A 80 -4.73 47.47 -16.88
CA ASP A 80 -5.95 47.53 -16.07
C ASP A 80 -5.98 46.38 -15.06
N VAL A 81 -5.65 45.17 -15.52
CA VAL A 81 -5.61 43.95 -14.71
C VAL A 81 -4.25 43.27 -14.89
N VAL A 82 -3.66 42.82 -13.78
CA VAL A 82 -2.46 41.96 -13.82
C VAL A 82 -2.84 40.57 -13.35
N VAL A 83 -2.40 39.54 -14.06
CA VAL A 83 -2.63 38.13 -13.70
C VAL A 83 -1.30 37.46 -13.38
N VAL A 84 -1.23 36.72 -12.28
CA VAL A 84 -0.03 35.94 -11.91
C VAL A 84 -0.31 34.47 -12.16
N GLY A 85 0.31 33.90 -13.20
CA GLY A 85 0.13 32.52 -13.63
C GLY A 85 -0.76 32.39 -14.86
N ALA A 86 -0.28 31.67 -15.87
CA ALA A 86 -0.99 31.34 -17.11
C ALA A 86 -1.28 29.82 -17.16
N GLY A 87 -2.09 29.34 -16.20
CA GLY A 87 -2.74 28.02 -16.25
C GLY A 87 -4.24 28.17 -16.54
N GLU A 88 -5.04 27.11 -16.39
CA GLU A 88 -6.50 27.12 -16.67
C GLU A 88 -7.23 28.32 -16.04
N SER A 89 -7.09 28.53 -14.73
CA SER A 89 -7.71 29.66 -14.03
C SER A 89 -7.15 31.01 -14.46
N GLY A 90 -5.86 31.08 -14.79
CA GLY A 90 -5.20 32.28 -15.29
C GLY A 90 -5.72 32.67 -16.67
N LEU A 91 -5.82 31.70 -17.60
CA LEU A 91 -6.35 31.90 -18.95
C LEU A 91 -7.82 32.34 -18.91
N ALA A 92 -8.64 31.72 -18.06
CA ALA A 92 -10.03 32.14 -17.86
C ALA A 92 -10.11 33.59 -17.35
N ALA A 93 -9.25 33.97 -16.40
CA ALA A 93 -9.19 35.34 -15.89
C ALA A 93 -8.72 36.35 -16.95
N ILE A 94 -7.70 35.99 -17.74
CA ILE A 94 -7.19 36.80 -18.86
C ILE A 94 -8.32 37.02 -19.87
N HIS A 95 -8.97 35.94 -20.30
CA HIS A 95 -10.06 36.02 -21.26
C HIS A 95 -11.21 36.90 -20.75
N ALA A 96 -11.71 36.66 -19.53
CA ALA A 96 -12.79 37.46 -18.96
C ALA A 96 -12.42 38.96 -18.87
N ALA A 97 -11.18 39.27 -18.49
CA ALA A 97 -10.70 40.64 -18.45
C ALA A 97 -10.60 41.28 -19.86
N ARG A 98 -10.09 40.54 -20.85
CA ARG A 98 -10.02 41.00 -22.25
C ARG A 98 -11.40 41.19 -22.87
N ALA A 99 -12.34 40.27 -22.63
CA ALA A 99 -13.73 40.37 -23.07
C ALA A 99 -14.44 41.60 -22.46
N ALA A 100 -14.05 42.00 -21.25
CA ALA A 100 -14.49 43.24 -20.61
C ALA A 100 -13.73 44.51 -21.09
N GLY A 101 -12.83 44.39 -22.06
CA GLY A 101 -12.07 45.49 -22.66
C GLY A 101 -10.88 45.98 -21.83
N ALA A 102 -10.46 45.24 -20.80
CA ALA A 102 -9.32 45.61 -19.95
C ALA A 102 -7.98 45.28 -20.62
N SER A 103 -6.96 46.14 -20.48
CA SER A 103 -5.58 45.72 -20.78
C SER A 103 -5.07 44.74 -19.72
N VAL A 104 -4.38 43.68 -20.16
CA VAL A 104 -3.97 42.57 -19.29
C VAL A 104 -2.48 42.28 -19.45
N GLY A 105 -1.75 42.34 -18.33
CA GLY A 105 -0.36 41.90 -18.24
C GLY A 105 -0.26 40.65 -17.36
N VAL A 106 0.58 39.69 -17.75
CA VAL A 106 0.65 38.39 -17.09
C VAL A 106 2.07 38.04 -16.70
N LEU A 107 2.31 37.66 -15.44
CA LEU A 107 3.58 37.08 -15.01
C LEU A 107 3.47 35.55 -15.04
N GLN A 108 4.26 34.89 -15.89
CA GLN A 108 4.30 33.43 -15.99
C GLN A 108 5.69 32.90 -15.65
N SER A 109 5.77 31.97 -14.70
CA SER A 109 7.05 31.46 -14.18
C SER A 109 7.77 30.51 -15.13
N LEU A 110 7.01 29.83 -16.00
CA LEU A 110 7.50 28.86 -16.97
C LEU A 110 7.71 29.53 -18.35
N PRO A 111 8.45 28.90 -19.27
CA PRO A 111 8.59 29.37 -20.66
C PRO A 111 7.33 29.12 -21.50
N ILE A 112 6.27 28.57 -20.90
CA ILE A 112 5.06 28.10 -21.59
C ILE A 112 3.84 28.32 -20.71
N VAL A 113 2.67 28.45 -21.34
CA VAL A 113 1.37 28.27 -20.68
C VAL A 113 1.28 26.83 -20.18
N GLN A 114 0.86 26.63 -18.94
CA GLN A 114 0.92 25.30 -18.32
C GLN A 114 -0.31 25.03 -17.46
N THR A 115 -1.01 23.94 -17.74
CA THR A 115 -2.06 23.42 -16.87
C THR A 115 -1.65 22.14 -16.14
N ALA A 116 -2.39 21.86 -15.08
CA ALA A 116 -2.32 20.71 -14.20
C ALA A 116 -3.59 19.83 -14.27
N GLY A 117 -4.65 20.35 -14.88
CA GLY A 117 -5.95 19.68 -15.00
C GLY A 117 -5.92 18.57 -16.04
N ASN A 118 -6.74 17.54 -15.84
CA ASN A 118 -6.90 16.41 -16.77
C ASN A 118 -8.35 16.27 -17.29
N MET A 119 -9.32 16.77 -16.53
CA MET A 119 -10.75 16.81 -16.88
C MET A 119 -11.40 18.05 -16.23
N GLY A 120 -12.45 18.58 -16.86
CA GLY A 120 -13.35 19.55 -16.25
C GLY A 120 -14.76 18.95 -16.13
N ALA A 121 -15.49 19.24 -15.05
CA ALA A 121 -16.86 18.80 -14.86
C ALA A 121 -17.75 19.94 -14.37
N SER A 122 -18.97 19.97 -14.89
CA SER A 122 -20.03 20.91 -14.55
C SER A 122 -21.31 20.19 -14.13
N ILE A 123 -22.20 20.93 -13.48
CA ILE A 123 -23.58 20.49 -13.23
C ILE A 123 -24.45 21.03 -14.37
N ASP A 124 -25.23 20.16 -15.00
CA ASP A 124 -26.24 20.58 -15.95
C ASP A 124 -27.43 21.20 -15.20
N LEU A 125 -27.53 22.52 -15.26
CA LEU A 125 -28.55 23.33 -14.62
C LEU A 125 -29.93 23.22 -15.29
N THR A 126 -29.99 22.68 -16.52
CA THR A 126 -31.25 22.45 -17.23
C THR A 126 -31.96 21.18 -16.76
N GLN A 127 -31.19 20.22 -16.23
CA GLN A 127 -31.71 18.94 -15.72
C GLN A 127 -31.69 18.85 -14.20
N THR A 128 -30.73 19.50 -13.53
CA THR A 128 -30.57 19.43 -12.08
C THR A 128 -31.48 20.44 -11.38
N SER A 129 -32.40 19.96 -10.54
CA SER A 129 -33.26 20.82 -9.72
C SER A 129 -32.47 21.63 -8.69
N GLU A 130 -33.04 22.74 -8.19
CA GLU A 130 -32.46 23.51 -7.09
C GLU A 130 -32.19 22.66 -5.83
N ALA A 131 -33.07 21.72 -5.51
CA ALA A 131 -32.84 20.77 -4.42
C ALA A 131 -31.66 19.83 -4.71
N GLY A 132 -31.48 19.41 -5.97
CA GLY A 132 -30.33 18.64 -6.43
C GLY A 132 -29.01 19.43 -6.31
N ILE A 133 -29.00 20.71 -6.69
CA ILE A 133 -27.83 21.59 -6.50
C ILE A 133 -27.46 21.67 -5.02
N LYS A 134 -28.43 21.95 -4.13
CA LYS A 134 -28.18 22.00 -2.69
C LYS A 134 -27.73 20.65 -2.12
N ALA A 135 -28.28 19.54 -2.62
CA ALA A 135 -27.85 18.21 -2.25
C ALA A 135 -26.41 17.93 -2.69
N ALA A 136 -25.99 18.35 -3.89
CA ALA A 136 -24.62 18.25 -4.37
C ALA A 136 -23.66 19.08 -3.51
N VAL A 137 -24.01 20.33 -3.19
CA VAL A 137 -23.21 21.20 -2.30
C VAL A 137 -23.04 20.56 -0.92
N SER A 138 -24.14 20.02 -0.35
CA SER A 138 -24.10 19.31 0.93
C SER A 138 -23.25 18.04 0.85
N PHE A 139 -23.32 17.30 -0.26
CA PHE A 139 -22.55 16.08 -0.47
C PHE A 139 -21.06 16.38 -0.57
N ILE A 140 -20.64 17.39 -1.34
CA ILE A 140 -19.24 17.82 -1.45
C ILE A 140 -18.72 18.33 -0.10
N SER A 141 -19.55 19.09 0.64
CA SER A 141 -19.20 19.54 1.99
C SER A 141 -18.97 18.35 2.91
N TYR A 142 -19.87 17.35 2.92
CA TYR A 142 -19.68 16.12 3.69
C TYR A 142 -18.41 15.37 3.27
N LYS A 143 -18.16 15.22 1.97
CA LYS A 143 -17.00 14.48 1.44
C LYS A 143 -15.66 15.18 1.69
N SER A 144 -15.68 16.46 2.04
CA SER A 144 -14.51 17.26 2.41
C SER A 144 -14.42 17.52 3.92
N ASP A 145 -15.09 16.69 4.74
CA ASP A 145 -15.17 16.82 6.20
C ASP A 145 -15.62 18.22 6.65
N TYR A 146 -16.51 18.82 5.86
CA TYR A 146 -17.06 20.18 6.05
C TYR A 146 -15.99 21.28 6.08
N ARG A 147 -14.81 21.03 5.50
CA ARG A 147 -13.73 22.02 5.38
C ARG A 147 -13.90 22.96 4.19
N SER A 148 -14.69 22.58 3.19
CA SER A 148 -14.98 23.44 2.03
C SER A 148 -15.91 24.60 2.40
N SER A 149 -15.72 25.78 1.79
CA SER A 149 -16.72 26.84 1.85
C SER A 149 -17.94 26.46 0.98
N ALA A 150 -19.10 26.29 1.61
CA ALA A 150 -20.33 25.96 0.90
C ALA A 150 -20.72 27.02 -0.14
N GLU A 151 -20.42 28.29 0.12
CA GLU A 151 -20.65 29.40 -0.82
C GLU A 151 -19.78 29.26 -2.07
N GLN A 152 -18.50 28.91 -1.91
CA GLN A 152 -17.60 28.70 -3.05
C GLN A 152 -17.99 27.45 -3.86
N VAL A 153 -18.39 26.37 -3.18
CA VAL A 153 -18.89 25.16 -3.85
C VAL A 153 -20.19 25.45 -4.60
N GLU A 154 -21.09 26.24 -4.01
CA GLU A 154 -22.31 26.66 -4.70
C GLU A 154 -22.03 27.59 -5.89
N ALA A 155 -21.05 28.50 -5.77
CA ALA A 155 -20.61 29.31 -6.89
C ALA A 155 -20.08 28.43 -8.04
N TRP A 156 -19.27 27.40 -7.76
CA TRP A 156 -18.90 26.43 -8.78
C TRP A 156 -20.13 25.72 -9.35
N ALA A 157 -21.02 25.19 -8.51
CA ALA A 157 -22.19 24.44 -8.96
C ALA A 157 -23.06 25.24 -9.94
N ARG A 158 -23.23 26.54 -9.68
CA ARG A 158 -24.07 27.45 -10.47
C ARG A 158 -23.40 28.04 -11.71
N ASN A 159 -22.08 28.10 -11.75
CA ASN A 159 -21.34 28.74 -12.85
C ASN A 159 -20.52 27.75 -13.70
N SER A 160 -20.38 26.51 -13.25
CA SER A 160 -19.55 25.50 -13.92
C SER A 160 -20.01 25.16 -15.33
N GLN A 161 -21.32 25.18 -15.61
CA GLN A 161 -21.84 24.89 -16.94
C GLN A 161 -21.36 25.92 -17.98
N GLU A 162 -21.49 27.21 -17.66
CA GLU A 162 -21.00 28.30 -18.50
C GLU A 162 -19.46 28.24 -18.64
N ALA A 163 -18.75 28.06 -17.53
CA ALA A 163 -17.29 28.01 -17.53
C ALA A 163 -16.74 26.85 -18.39
N LEU A 164 -17.36 25.67 -18.32
CA LEU A 164 -16.94 24.51 -19.10
C LEU A 164 -17.27 24.67 -20.59
N ALA A 165 -18.46 25.21 -20.91
CA ALA A 165 -18.86 25.49 -22.28
C ALA A 165 -17.95 26.53 -22.95
N TRP A 166 -17.54 27.57 -22.22
CA TRP A 166 -16.58 28.55 -22.72
C TRP A 166 -15.21 27.89 -23.01
N TRP A 167 -14.67 27.11 -22.07
CA TRP A 167 -13.37 26.46 -22.26
C TRP A 167 -13.40 25.52 -23.46
N GLU A 168 -14.50 24.77 -23.62
CA GLU A 168 -14.75 23.91 -24.76
C GLU A 168 -14.69 24.67 -26.09
N GLU A 169 -15.47 25.75 -26.21
CA GLU A 169 -15.51 26.58 -27.42
C GLU A 169 -14.14 27.16 -27.75
N ALA A 170 -13.46 27.75 -26.74
CA ALA A 170 -12.16 28.38 -26.91
C ALA A 170 -11.06 27.37 -27.31
N ALA A 171 -11.06 26.18 -26.70
CA ALA A 171 -10.13 25.11 -27.05
C ALA A 171 -10.41 24.53 -28.45
N ALA A 172 -11.69 24.36 -28.81
CA ALA A 172 -12.12 23.86 -30.11
C ALA A 172 -11.78 24.83 -31.24
N ALA A 173 -11.84 26.14 -31.00
CA ALA A 173 -11.52 27.18 -31.98
C ALA A 173 -10.08 27.07 -32.53
N GLY A 174 -9.12 26.57 -31.73
CA GLY A 174 -7.77 26.24 -32.22
C GLY A 174 -7.48 24.75 -32.32
N GLY A 175 -8.53 23.92 -32.46
CA GLY A 175 -8.40 22.52 -32.87
C GLY A 175 -8.08 21.53 -31.76
N SER A 176 -8.31 21.88 -30.49
CA SER A 176 -8.34 20.90 -29.41
C SER A 176 -9.74 20.32 -29.26
N VAL A 177 -9.86 19.00 -29.38
CA VAL A 177 -11.15 18.31 -29.39
C VAL A 177 -11.41 17.71 -28.02
N PHE A 178 -12.61 17.93 -27.49
CA PHE A 178 -13.05 17.32 -26.24
C PHE A 178 -13.89 16.06 -26.51
N GLN A 179 -13.95 15.17 -25.51
CA GLN A 179 -14.90 14.06 -25.47
C GLN A 179 -15.79 14.23 -24.24
N PRO A 180 -17.11 14.39 -24.42
CA PRO A 180 -18.04 14.53 -23.32
C PRO A 180 -18.23 13.21 -22.59
N TYR A 181 -18.52 13.31 -21.30
CA TYR A 181 -18.90 12.21 -20.45
C TYR A 181 -19.96 12.67 -19.46
N ASP A 182 -21.19 12.21 -19.68
CA ASP A 182 -22.32 12.52 -18.81
C ASP A 182 -22.50 11.41 -17.77
N TYR A 183 -22.74 11.83 -16.53
CA TYR A 183 -23.04 10.89 -15.45
C TYR A 183 -24.05 11.48 -14.46
N VAL A 184 -24.90 10.61 -13.92
CA VAL A 184 -25.92 11.01 -12.94
C VAL A 184 -25.57 10.43 -11.59
N VAL A 185 -25.58 11.28 -10.56
CA VAL A 185 -25.38 10.87 -9.17
C VAL A 185 -26.62 11.20 -8.37
N ASN A 186 -27.13 10.22 -7.63
CA ASN A 186 -28.18 10.49 -6.65
C ASN A 186 -27.55 11.03 -5.36
N CYS A 187 -27.80 12.29 -5.05
CA CYS A 187 -27.37 12.97 -3.84
C CYS A 187 -28.58 13.18 -2.94
N ASN A 188 -28.65 12.47 -1.81
CA ASN A 188 -29.74 12.58 -0.84
C ASN A 188 -31.15 12.47 -1.45
N GLY A 189 -31.36 11.55 -2.40
CA GLY A 189 -32.65 11.35 -3.07
C GLY A 189 -32.92 12.27 -4.25
N HIS A 190 -31.97 13.14 -4.62
CA HIS A 190 -32.07 14.01 -5.79
C HIS A 190 -31.03 13.61 -6.85
N ASP A 191 -31.47 13.47 -8.09
CA ASP A 191 -30.55 13.25 -9.20
C ASP A 191 -29.81 14.56 -9.54
N VAL A 192 -28.49 14.45 -9.66
CA VAL A 192 -27.58 15.51 -10.05
C VAL A 192 -26.91 15.07 -11.35
N TYR A 193 -27.10 15.87 -12.39
CA TYR A 193 -26.62 15.58 -13.74
C TYR A 193 -25.30 16.30 -13.93
N PHE A 194 -24.23 15.53 -14.07
CA PHE A 194 -22.91 16.07 -14.36
C PHE A 194 -22.57 15.91 -15.83
N HIS A 195 -21.95 16.94 -16.38
CA HIS A 195 -21.37 16.96 -17.71
C HIS A 195 -19.87 17.19 -17.58
N ALA A 196 -19.06 16.26 -18.08
CA ALA A 196 -17.61 16.37 -18.01
C ALA A 196 -16.98 16.37 -19.41
N ASN A 197 -15.95 17.19 -19.61
CA ASN A 197 -15.16 17.21 -20.83
C ASN A 197 -13.78 16.63 -20.53
N THR A 198 -13.39 15.64 -21.34
CA THR A 198 -12.09 14.96 -21.23
C THR A 198 -11.26 15.18 -22.48
N TYR A 199 -9.95 15.41 -22.28
CA TYR A 199 -9.00 15.66 -23.37
C TYR A 199 -7.90 14.59 -23.43
N PHE A 200 -8.08 13.46 -22.74
CA PHE A 200 -7.07 12.39 -22.67
C PHE A 200 -6.66 11.82 -24.03
N HIS A 201 -7.54 11.93 -25.04
CA HIS A 201 -7.30 11.49 -26.40
C HIS A 201 -6.55 12.51 -27.25
N ASP A 202 -6.37 13.73 -26.75
CA ASP A 202 -5.89 14.91 -27.48
C ASP A 202 -4.78 15.63 -26.70
N GLU A 203 -3.76 14.87 -26.26
CA GLU A 203 -2.61 15.37 -25.48
C GLU A 203 -2.98 15.99 -24.10
N GLY A 204 -4.19 15.73 -23.61
CA GLY A 204 -4.70 16.26 -22.35
C GLY A 204 -5.12 17.73 -22.43
N HIS A 205 -5.47 18.33 -21.29
CA HIS A 205 -5.88 19.73 -21.24
C HIS A 205 -4.78 20.71 -21.68
N GLN A 206 -3.52 20.26 -21.72
CA GLN A 206 -2.39 21.10 -22.09
C GLN A 206 -2.52 21.64 -23.51
N LYS A 207 -3.01 20.85 -24.47
CA LYS A 207 -3.22 21.33 -25.84
C LYS A 207 -4.25 22.46 -25.90
N GLY A 208 -5.39 22.29 -25.23
CA GLY A 208 -6.40 23.34 -25.11
C GLY A 208 -5.86 24.61 -24.45
N ALA A 209 -5.07 24.47 -23.38
CA ALA A 209 -4.44 25.61 -22.71
C ALA A 209 -3.47 26.36 -23.62
N LEU A 210 -2.66 25.67 -24.43
CA LEU A 210 -1.74 26.30 -25.39
C LEU A 210 -2.49 27.11 -26.44
N VAL A 211 -3.51 26.50 -27.05
CA VAL A 211 -4.38 27.15 -28.04
C VAL A 211 -5.04 28.40 -27.48
N ILE A 212 -5.62 28.30 -26.28
CA ILE A 212 -6.26 29.44 -25.61
C ILE A 212 -5.20 30.51 -25.26
N GLY A 213 -4.01 30.09 -24.83
CA GLY A 213 -2.87 30.95 -24.56
C GLY A 213 -2.45 31.78 -25.78
N ASP A 214 -2.38 31.15 -26.95
CA ASP A 214 -2.08 31.84 -28.21
C ASP A 214 -3.21 32.81 -28.60
N ALA A 215 -4.47 32.39 -28.41
CA ALA A 215 -5.64 33.22 -28.70
C ALA A 215 -5.67 34.49 -27.85
N VAL A 216 -5.50 34.40 -26.52
CA VAL A 216 -5.52 35.59 -25.65
C VAL A 216 -4.36 36.54 -25.89
N GLN A 217 -3.20 36.02 -26.33
CA GLN A 217 -2.07 36.84 -26.75
C GLN A 217 -2.36 37.57 -28.07
N ALA A 218 -2.96 36.88 -29.05
CA ALA A 218 -3.41 37.50 -30.30
C ALA A 218 -4.50 38.56 -30.06
N GLU A 219 -5.32 38.39 -29.03
CA GLU A 219 -6.29 39.37 -28.56
C GLU A 219 -5.64 40.55 -27.80
N GLY A 220 -4.34 40.51 -27.51
CA GLY A 220 -3.59 41.63 -26.92
C GLY A 220 -3.30 41.52 -25.43
N ALA A 221 -3.43 40.34 -24.81
CA ALA A 221 -2.84 40.09 -23.49
C ALA A 221 -1.32 39.91 -23.62
N GLU A 222 -0.54 40.55 -22.73
CA GLU A 222 0.92 40.44 -22.75
C GLU A 222 1.41 39.48 -21.68
N ILE A 223 2.06 38.39 -22.08
CA ILE A 223 2.55 37.35 -21.17
C ILE A 223 4.07 37.40 -21.06
N PHE A 224 4.55 37.72 -19.86
CA PHE A 224 5.96 37.71 -19.49
C PHE A 224 6.33 36.31 -19.00
N PHE A 225 6.76 35.45 -19.92
CA PHE A 225 7.27 34.12 -19.62
C PHE A 225 8.59 34.16 -18.84
N GLU A 226 8.93 33.05 -18.20
CA GLU A 226 10.14 32.88 -17.37
C GLU A 226 10.34 34.01 -16.34
N THR A 227 9.24 34.61 -15.87
CA THR A 227 9.23 35.77 -14.99
C THR A 227 8.35 35.47 -13.77
N PRO A 228 8.79 34.57 -12.87
CA PRO A 228 8.06 34.26 -11.63
C PRO A 228 7.77 35.52 -10.80
N CYS A 229 6.53 35.64 -10.30
CA CYS A 229 6.15 36.69 -9.35
C CYS A 229 6.85 36.45 -8.01
N VAL A 230 7.61 37.44 -7.55
CA VAL A 230 8.38 37.38 -6.31
C VAL A 230 7.80 38.27 -5.22
N GLN A 231 7.10 39.36 -5.54
CA GLN A 231 6.46 40.24 -4.56
C GLN A 231 5.23 40.93 -5.17
N LEU A 232 4.31 41.39 -4.32
CA LEU A 232 3.23 42.29 -4.72
C LEU A 232 3.58 43.72 -4.31
N LEU A 233 3.30 44.67 -5.19
CA LEU A 233 3.47 46.10 -4.90
C LEU A 233 2.22 46.61 -4.17
N LYS A 234 2.42 47.24 -3.01
CA LYS A 234 1.35 47.87 -2.22
C LYS A 234 1.53 49.38 -2.10
N GLU A 235 0.42 50.09 -2.15
CA GLU A 235 0.30 51.49 -1.72
C GLU A 235 -0.68 51.53 -0.53
N GLY A 236 -0.14 51.70 0.67
CA GLY A 236 -0.89 51.45 1.90
C GLY A 236 -1.39 50.00 1.95
N ASP A 237 -2.69 49.81 2.11
CA ASP A 237 -3.32 48.48 2.13
C ASP A 237 -3.70 47.96 0.74
N ARG A 238 -3.66 48.81 -0.30
CA ARG A 238 -4.06 48.44 -1.65
C ARG A 238 -2.91 47.77 -2.41
N VAL A 239 -3.14 46.59 -2.97
CA VAL A 239 -2.25 46.00 -3.98
C VAL A 239 -2.45 46.73 -5.30
N VAL A 240 -1.36 47.29 -5.83
CA VAL A 240 -1.34 48.11 -7.05
C VAL A 240 -0.47 47.50 -8.16
N GLY A 241 0.10 46.32 -7.96
CA GLY A 241 0.88 45.63 -8.98
C GLY A 241 1.52 44.34 -8.49
N ALA A 242 2.17 43.65 -9.43
CA ALA A 242 2.97 42.46 -9.16
C ALA A 242 4.39 42.64 -9.71
N ILE A 243 5.36 42.13 -8.98
CA ILE A 243 6.79 42.23 -9.28
C ILE A 243 7.27 40.84 -9.68
N GLY A 244 7.70 40.72 -10.94
CA GLY A 244 8.30 39.52 -11.49
C GLY A 244 9.83 39.59 -11.47
N LYS A 245 10.50 38.47 -11.29
CA LYS A 245 11.96 38.36 -11.43
C LYS A 245 12.30 37.48 -12.63
N ARG A 246 12.85 38.06 -13.69
CA ARG A 246 13.12 37.36 -14.95
C ARG A 246 14.28 36.38 -14.78
N LYS A 247 14.11 35.13 -15.20
CA LYS A 247 15.14 34.09 -15.04
C LYS A 247 16.38 34.31 -15.91
N SER A 248 16.24 35.02 -17.03
CA SER A 248 17.35 35.20 -17.98
C SER A 248 18.45 36.14 -17.49
N ASP A 249 18.12 37.15 -16.68
CA ASP A 249 19.05 38.18 -16.23
C ASP A 249 18.87 38.62 -14.77
N ASP A 250 18.01 37.91 -14.01
CA ASP A 250 17.68 38.18 -12.61
C ASP A 250 17.08 39.58 -12.35
N LYS A 251 16.70 40.33 -13.40
CA LYS A 251 16.15 41.68 -13.25
C LYS A 251 14.67 41.64 -12.89
N HIS A 252 14.26 42.66 -12.13
CA HIS A 252 12.86 42.83 -11.74
C HIS A 252 12.06 43.60 -12.80
N VAL A 253 10.86 43.11 -13.06
CA VAL A 253 9.85 43.71 -13.94
C VAL A 253 8.63 44.02 -13.08
N LEU A 254 8.18 45.27 -13.10
CA LEU A 254 6.98 45.69 -12.39
C LEU A 254 5.80 45.79 -13.35
N LEU A 255 4.73 45.03 -13.09
CA LEU A 255 3.45 45.22 -13.75
C LEU A 255 2.50 45.95 -12.78
N LYS A 256 2.20 47.21 -13.06
CA LYS A 256 1.20 47.98 -12.31
C LYS A 256 -0.21 47.63 -12.78
N ALA A 257 -1.13 47.51 -11.83
CA ALA A 257 -2.52 47.17 -12.07
C ALA A 257 -3.45 48.29 -11.60
N LYS A 258 -4.18 48.92 -12.52
CA LYS A 258 -5.11 50.00 -12.19
C LYS A 258 -6.30 49.49 -11.38
N LYS A 259 -6.88 48.35 -11.77
CA LYS A 259 -8.06 47.75 -11.14
C LYS A 259 -7.66 46.75 -10.05
N GLY A 260 -6.75 45.83 -10.35
CA GLY A 260 -6.24 44.87 -9.36
C GLY A 260 -5.41 43.74 -9.96
N VAL A 261 -4.87 42.91 -9.06
CA VAL A 261 -4.06 41.73 -9.39
C VAL A 261 -4.86 40.45 -9.11
N ILE A 262 -4.86 39.51 -10.05
CA ILE A 262 -5.47 38.18 -9.91
C ILE A 262 -4.36 37.15 -9.70
N MET A 263 -4.39 36.43 -8.58
CA MET A 263 -3.44 35.37 -8.26
C MET A 263 -3.96 34.02 -8.76
N ALA A 264 -3.33 33.48 -9.81
CA ALA A 264 -3.64 32.19 -10.43
C ALA A 264 -2.37 31.30 -10.52
N ALA A 265 -1.54 31.35 -9.48
CA ALA A 265 -0.16 30.84 -9.50
C ALA A 265 0.01 29.35 -9.18
N GLY A 266 -1.09 28.59 -9.02
CA GLY A 266 -1.06 27.17 -8.67
C GLY A 266 -0.74 26.89 -7.20
N ASP A 267 -0.24 25.68 -6.95
CA ASP A 267 0.03 25.15 -5.61
C ASP A 267 1.51 25.27 -5.19
N TYR A 268 1.85 24.64 -4.06
CA TYR A 268 3.19 24.64 -3.45
C TYR A 268 3.80 23.24 -3.35
N VAL A 269 3.32 22.25 -4.12
CA VAL A 269 3.75 20.84 -3.94
C VAL A 269 5.26 20.66 -4.14
N GLY A 270 5.92 21.47 -4.96
CA GLY A 270 7.38 21.46 -5.17
C GLY A 270 8.17 22.28 -4.15
N ASP A 271 7.52 22.91 -3.17
CA ASP A 271 8.21 23.56 -2.04
C ASP A 271 8.15 22.67 -0.80
N THR A 272 9.26 22.00 -0.50
CA THR A 272 9.35 21.03 0.61
C THR A 272 9.05 21.65 1.98
N GLU A 273 9.43 22.91 2.23
CA GLU A 273 9.17 23.56 3.52
C GLU A 273 7.68 23.86 3.69
N MET A 274 7.03 24.42 2.65
CA MET A 274 5.59 24.62 2.65
C MET A 274 4.82 23.30 2.71
N LEU A 275 5.28 22.26 1.98
CA LEU A 275 4.66 20.94 2.02
C LEU A 275 4.70 20.35 3.43
N HIS A 276 5.86 20.32 4.07
CA HIS A 276 5.99 19.78 5.43
C HIS A 276 5.23 20.61 6.47
N TYR A 277 5.05 21.91 6.24
CA TYR A 277 4.30 22.78 7.15
C TYR A 277 2.78 22.63 7.02
N PHE A 278 2.24 22.70 5.80
CA PHE A 278 0.79 22.69 5.54
C PHE A 278 0.21 21.29 5.33
N THR A 279 1.04 20.32 4.96
CA THR A 279 0.66 18.92 4.66
C THR A 279 1.71 17.96 5.25
N PRO A 280 1.89 17.94 6.59
CA PRO A 280 2.96 17.16 7.25
C PRO A 280 2.85 15.66 7.00
N ASP A 281 1.66 15.18 6.70
CA ASP A 281 1.33 13.80 6.34
C ASP A 281 1.68 13.42 4.90
N ALA A 282 2.19 14.36 4.10
CA ALA A 282 2.86 14.09 2.82
C ALA A 282 4.39 13.95 2.95
N LYS A 283 4.96 14.13 4.15
CA LYS A 283 6.40 14.00 4.38
C LYS A 283 6.89 12.60 3.96
N GLY A 284 7.96 12.56 3.17
CA GLY A 284 8.58 11.32 2.67
C GLY A 284 7.86 10.71 1.47
N LEU A 285 6.74 11.26 1.01
CA LEU A 285 6.12 10.85 -0.25
C LEU A 285 6.80 11.55 -1.43
N HIS A 286 6.87 10.84 -2.56
CA HIS A 286 7.35 11.37 -3.82
C HIS A 286 6.48 12.53 -4.32
N GLN A 287 7.10 13.63 -4.75
CA GLN A 287 6.45 14.77 -5.39
C GLN A 287 6.51 14.59 -6.91
N ALA A 288 5.35 14.52 -7.58
CA ALA A 288 5.31 14.31 -9.03
C ALA A 288 5.61 15.58 -9.86
N VAL A 289 5.52 16.77 -9.25
CA VAL A 289 5.62 18.05 -9.96
C VAL A 289 6.42 19.08 -9.16
N ASP A 290 7.70 19.23 -9.48
CA ASP A 290 8.61 20.08 -8.69
C ASP A 290 8.53 21.58 -9.02
N PHE A 291 8.05 21.94 -10.21
CA PHE A 291 8.04 23.35 -10.64
C PHE A 291 6.99 24.22 -9.95
N ARG A 292 6.06 23.63 -9.19
CA ARG A 292 5.02 24.34 -8.43
C ARG A 292 5.52 24.66 -7.03
N ASN A 293 6.31 25.72 -6.94
CA ASN A 293 7.11 26.06 -5.75
C ASN A 293 6.45 27.09 -4.81
N GLY A 294 5.14 27.36 -4.95
CA GLY A 294 4.42 28.26 -4.06
C GLY A 294 4.81 29.73 -4.10
N THR A 295 5.66 30.18 -5.03
CA THR A 295 6.15 31.57 -5.12
C THR A 295 5.02 32.62 -5.12
N GLY A 296 3.96 32.40 -5.91
CA GLY A 296 2.79 33.29 -5.89
C GLY A 296 2.03 33.30 -4.56
N LEU A 297 1.95 32.15 -3.87
CA LEU A 297 1.32 32.06 -2.55
C LEU A 297 2.15 32.81 -1.50
N LYS A 298 3.48 32.71 -1.55
CA LYS A 298 4.39 33.48 -0.68
C LYS A 298 4.20 34.99 -0.90
N ALA A 299 4.19 35.44 -2.16
CA ALA A 299 3.96 36.84 -2.50
C ALA A 299 2.61 37.37 -1.97
N ALA A 300 1.55 36.54 -2.02
CA ALA A 300 0.25 36.88 -1.45
C ALA A 300 0.28 36.93 0.09
N LEU A 301 0.89 35.95 0.74
CA LEU A 301 1.05 35.90 2.21
C LEU A 301 1.78 37.14 2.72
N TRP A 302 2.88 37.53 2.07
CA TRP A 302 3.66 38.72 2.43
C TRP A 302 2.88 40.03 2.23
N ALA A 303 1.89 40.04 1.34
CA ALA A 303 0.99 41.18 1.15
C ALA A 303 -0.14 41.25 2.21
N GLY A 304 -0.27 40.23 3.06
CA GLY A 304 -1.29 40.11 4.11
C GLY A 304 -2.40 39.10 3.82
N ALA A 305 -2.28 38.27 2.77
CA ALA A 305 -3.25 37.20 2.52
C ALA A 305 -3.18 36.12 3.60
N GLN A 306 -4.32 35.52 3.92
CA GLN A 306 -4.40 34.39 4.84
C GLN A 306 -4.46 33.08 4.06
N MET A 307 -3.56 32.14 4.42
CA MET A 307 -3.60 30.79 3.91
C MET A 307 -4.74 29.99 4.57
N CYS A 308 -5.29 29.01 3.86
CA CYS A 308 -6.17 28.01 4.47
C CYS A 308 -5.46 27.34 5.69
N PRO A 309 -6.18 26.99 6.76
CA PRO A 309 -5.59 26.23 7.86
C PRO A 309 -5.17 24.81 7.43
N ALA A 310 -4.05 24.32 7.97
CA ALA A 310 -3.62 22.93 7.80
C ALA A 310 -4.63 21.91 8.40
N SER A 311 -4.59 20.63 8.05
CA SER A 311 -3.82 20.04 6.93
C SER A 311 -4.52 20.31 5.61
N HIS A 312 -3.75 20.60 4.56
CA HIS A 312 -4.28 20.71 3.19
C HIS A 312 -4.34 19.33 2.52
N THR A 313 -5.11 19.22 1.45
CA THR A 313 -5.21 17.99 0.64
C THR A 313 -3.84 17.56 0.11
N LYS A 314 -3.52 16.28 0.25
CA LYS A 314 -2.31 15.67 -0.30
C LYS A 314 -2.38 15.65 -1.83
N MET A 315 -1.57 16.49 -2.48
CA MET A 315 -1.41 16.49 -3.94
C MET A 315 -0.41 15.42 -4.39
N VAL A 316 -0.56 14.20 -3.87
CA VAL A 316 0.36 13.09 -4.11
C VAL A 316 -0.23 12.19 -5.17
N HIS A 317 0.46 12.09 -6.30
CA HIS A 317 0.19 11.09 -7.33
C HIS A 317 1.19 9.95 -7.22
N GLY A 318 0.69 8.71 -7.13
CA GLY A 318 1.53 7.53 -7.27
C GLY A 318 2.06 7.39 -8.71
N GLU A 319 3.13 6.61 -8.86
CA GLU A 319 3.58 6.17 -10.18
C GLU A 319 2.46 5.45 -10.94
N GLY A 320 2.51 5.50 -12.27
CA GLY A 320 1.55 4.81 -13.12
C GLY A 320 1.49 3.32 -12.80
N PRO A 321 0.40 2.83 -12.17
CA PRO A 321 0.38 1.45 -11.68
C PRO A 321 0.25 0.49 -12.87
N LYS A 322 1.04 -0.59 -12.86
CA LYS A 322 0.97 -1.66 -13.87
C LYS A 322 -0.28 -2.55 -13.70
N VAL A 323 -0.92 -2.48 -12.54
CA VAL A 323 -2.21 -3.07 -12.19
C VAL A 323 -3.23 -1.96 -11.88
N ARG A 324 -4.52 -2.27 -11.72
CA ARG A 324 -5.50 -1.31 -11.19
C ARG A 324 -5.81 -1.56 -9.73
N PHE A 325 -5.96 -0.47 -9.01
CA PHE A 325 -6.29 -0.46 -7.59
C PHE A 325 -7.75 -0.84 -7.35
N GLU A 326 -8.62 -0.51 -8.31
CA GLU A 326 -10.04 -0.85 -8.34
C GLU A 326 -10.29 -2.33 -8.67
N MET A 327 -9.23 -3.11 -8.95
CA MET A 327 -9.30 -4.56 -8.98
C MET A 327 -8.96 -5.05 -7.57
N PRO A 328 -9.93 -5.55 -6.78
CA PRO A 328 -9.76 -5.84 -5.35
C PRO A 328 -8.99 -7.14 -5.11
N TYR A 329 -7.82 -7.28 -5.75
CA TYR A 329 -6.87 -8.35 -5.51
C TYR A 329 -5.97 -8.01 -4.33
N LEU A 330 -5.40 -9.05 -3.74
CA LEU A 330 -4.60 -9.00 -2.54
C LEU A 330 -3.43 -8.00 -2.66
N PHE A 331 -3.28 -7.08 -1.72
CA PHE A 331 -2.10 -6.20 -1.64
C PHE A 331 -1.17 -6.62 -0.50
N LEU A 332 0.14 -6.64 -0.79
CA LEU A 332 1.19 -6.97 0.18
C LEU A 332 2.13 -5.78 0.37
N ASP A 333 2.25 -5.31 1.61
CA ASP A 333 3.14 -4.23 2.03
C ASP A 333 4.62 -4.59 1.91
N ARG A 334 5.53 -3.66 2.28
CA ARG A 334 6.99 -3.87 2.28
C ARG A 334 7.49 -5.07 3.10
N HIS A 335 6.64 -5.66 3.95
CA HIS A 335 6.91 -6.83 4.78
C HIS A 335 6.32 -8.13 4.21
N GLY A 336 5.67 -8.07 3.05
CA GLY A 336 4.97 -9.20 2.43
C GLY A 336 3.64 -9.53 3.11
N LYS A 337 3.02 -8.58 3.84
CA LYS A 337 1.78 -8.78 4.59
C LYS A 337 0.64 -7.95 4.02
N ARG A 338 -0.59 -8.45 4.17
CA ARG A 338 -1.78 -7.63 3.93
C ARG A 338 -1.84 -6.47 4.90
N PHE A 339 -2.25 -5.30 4.43
CA PHE A 339 -2.22 -4.08 5.23
C PHE A 339 -3.48 -3.21 5.15
N MET A 340 -4.42 -3.54 4.26
CA MET A 340 -5.67 -2.81 4.08
C MET A 340 -6.79 -3.72 3.57
N ASP A 341 -8.02 -3.20 3.58
CA ASP A 341 -9.16 -3.79 2.86
C ASP A 341 -9.08 -3.40 1.39
N GLU A 342 -8.91 -4.38 0.50
CA GLU A 342 -8.74 -4.13 -0.92
C GLU A 342 -10.03 -3.66 -1.62
N GLY A 343 -11.21 -3.82 -0.98
CA GLY A 343 -12.50 -3.34 -1.50
C GLY A 343 -12.70 -1.82 -1.41
N CYS A 344 -11.98 -1.13 -0.51
CA CYS A 344 -12.03 0.32 -0.39
C CYS A 344 -10.91 1.03 -1.19
N CYS A 345 -10.14 0.28 -1.98
CA CYS A 345 -8.96 0.76 -2.65
C CYS A 345 -9.29 1.72 -3.79
N ARG A 346 -9.19 3.02 -3.51
CA ARG A 346 -9.14 4.09 -4.52
C ARG A 346 -7.83 4.83 -4.35
N MET A 347 -7.23 5.27 -5.46
CA MET A 347 -5.96 6.01 -5.50
C MET A 347 -5.80 7.05 -4.38
N GLY A 348 -6.86 7.81 -4.08
CA GLY A 348 -6.84 8.88 -3.08
C GLY A 348 -6.63 8.45 -1.63
N TYR A 349 -6.86 7.18 -1.27
CA TYR A 349 -6.72 6.71 0.12
C TYR A 349 -5.48 5.84 0.35
N LEU A 350 -4.79 5.42 -0.70
CA LEU A 350 -3.67 4.48 -0.60
C LEU A 350 -2.55 4.98 0.32
N ASN A 351 -2.24 6.27 0.22
CA ASN A 351 -1.19 6.88 1.03
C ASN A 351 -1.51 6.81 2.53
N GLU A 352 -2.78 6.81 2.93
CA GLU A 352 -3.15 6.67 4.36
C GLU A 352 -2.77 5.30 4.92
N PHE A 353 -2.85 4.26 4.11
CA PHE A 353 -2.52 2.90 4.52
C PHE A 353 -1.01 2.63 4.52
N THR A 354 -0.27 3.30 3.62
CA THR A 354 1.16 3.07 3.41
C THR A 354 2.06 4.06 4.17
N ASN A 355 1.57 5.24 4.55
CA ASN A 355 2.36 6.28 5.23
C ASN A 355 3.09 5.79 6.49
N LYS A 356 2.53 4.82 7.22
CA LYS A 356 3.18 4.22 8.39
C LYS A 356 4.55 3.58 8.06
N TYR A 357 4.74 3.12 6.82
CA TYR A 357 6.00 2.52 6.38
C TYR A 357 7.10 3.57 6.14
N LEU A 358 6.73 4.82 5.82
CA LEU A 358 7.70 5.92 5.76
C LEU A 358 8.32 6.17 7.13
N ALA A 359 7.53 6.09 8.20
CA ALA A 359 8.04 6.27 9.57
C ALA A 359 9.06 5.18 9.95
N GLU A 360 8.93 3.96 9.43
CA GLU A 360 9.88 2.86 9.67
C GLU A 360 11.26 3.11 9.03
N VAL A 361 11.33 3.98 8.02
CA VAL A 361 12.56 4.38 7.31
C VAL A 361 12.92 5.85 7.58
N ASP A 362 12.43 6.41 8.69
CA ASP A 362 12.64 7.80 9.09
C ASP A 362 12.31 8.83 7.99
N PHE A 363 11.30 8.52 7.17
CA PHE A 363 10.85 9.31 6.03
C PHE A 363 11.93 9.59 4.97
N ALA A 364 13.03 8.82 4.98
CA ALA A 364 14.18 9.03 4.10
C ALA A 364 14.00 8.37 2.72
N GLU A 365 13.21 7.31 2.63
CA GLU A 365 13.04 6.50 1.42
C GLU A 365 11.55 6.40 1.05
N ASP A 366 11.15 7.10 -0.01
CA ASP A 366 9.77 7.10 -0.53
C ASP A 366 9.33 5.71 -1.01
N THR A 367 10.27 4.86 -1.41
CA THR A 367 9.98 3.50 -1.87
C THR A 367 9.45 2.57 -0.77
N ALA A 368 9.51 2.96 0.50
CA ALA A 368 8.93 2.19 1.60
C ALA A 368 7.39 2.08 1.52
N VAL A 369 6.73 2.97 0.76
CA VAL A 369 5.28 2.89 0.50
C VAL A 369 4.91 2.03 -0.70
N LYS A 370 5.89 1.44 -1.40
CA LYS A 370 5.64 0.52 -2.51
C LYS A 370 5.10 -0.80 -1.99
N PHE A 371 4.19 -1.39 -2.75
CA PHE A 371 3.54 -2.65 -2.41
C PHE A 371 3.25 -3.45 -3.69
N PHE A 372 3.07 -4.75 -3.56
CA PHE A 372 2.67 -5.61 -4.67
C PHE A 372 1.17 -5.92 -4.62
N SER A 373 0.56 -6.07 -5.79
CA SER A 373 -0.74 -6.72 -5.93
C SER A 373 -0.55 -8.15 -6.42
N ILE A 374 -1.20 -9.11 -5.77
CA ILE A 374 -1.13 -10.53 -6.14
C ILE A 374 -2.35 -10.89 -6.95
N VAL A 375 -2.14 -11.03 -8.25
CA VAL A 375 -3.20 -11.24 -9.24
C VAL A 375 -3.16 -12.68 -9.75
N PRO A 376 -4.28 -13.44 -9.69
CA PRO A 376 -4.31 -14.81 -10.21
C PRO A 376 -4.25 -14.84 -11.74
N THR A 377 -3.79 -15.95 -12.33
CA THR A 377 -3.73 -16.10 -13.79
C THR A 377 -5.09 -16.05 -14.47
N ASN A 378 -6.17 -16.39 -13.76
CA ASN A 378 -7.55 -16.29 -14.25
C ASN A 378 -8.23 -14.96 -13.86
N TRP A 379 -7.48 -13.88 -13.72
CA TRP A 379 -8.01 -12.59 -13.28
C TRP A 379 -9.11 -12.03 -14.19
N GLN A 380 -9.09 -12.27 -15.51
CA GLN A 380 -10.14 -11.77 -16.40
C GLN A 380 -11.49 -12.38 -16.04
N GLU A 381 -11.54 -13.70 -15.82
CA GLU A 381 -12.76 -14.41 -15.42
C GLU A 381 -13.33 -13.85 -14.10
N ARG A 382 -12.44 -13.56 -13.14
CA ARG A 382 -12.83 -12.95 -11.86
C ARG A 382 -13.38 -11.55 -12.05
N TYR A 383 -12.69 -10.71 -12.82
CA TYR A 383 -13.14 -9.36 -13.16
C TYR A 383 -14.52 -9.38 -13.83
N ASP A 384 -14.72 -10.23 -14.84
CA ASP A 384 -15.98 -10.35 -15.55
C ASP A 384 -17.13 -10.83 -14.67
N ALA A 385 -16.84 -11.70 -13.68
CA ALA A 385 -17.84 -12.12 -12.70
C ALA A 385 -18.25 -10.97 -11.76
N TRP A 386 -17.32 -10.08 -11.40
CA TRP A 386 -17.54 -9.03 -10.39
C TRP A 386 -18.10 -7.72 -10.94
N LYS A 387 -17.78 -7.36 -12.19
CA LYS A 387 -18.16 -6.07 -12.80
C LYS A 387 -19.66 -5.79 -12.82
N SER A 388 -20.50 -6.81 -12.67
CA SER A 388 -21.96 -6.68 -12.68
C SER A 388 -22.55 -6.20 -11.35
N PHE A 389 -21.83 -6.38 -10.24
CA PHE A 389 -22.32 -6.07 -8.89
C PHE A 389 -21.35 -5.23 -8.05
N SER A 390 -20.20 -4.85 -8.59
CA SER A 390 -19.21 -4.01 -7.93
C SER A 390 -18.67 -2.96 -8.90
N ASP A 391 -18.44 -1.75 -8.38
CA ASP A 391 -17.75 -0.66 -9.07
C ASP A 391 -16.25 -0.97 -9.13
N ILE A 392 -15.82 -1.65 -10.20
CA ILE A 392 -14.43 -2.07 -10.44
C ILE A 392 -14.00 -1.67 -11.85
N SER A 393 -12.69 -1.45 -12.06
CA SER A 393 -12.14 -1.07 -13.36
C SER A 393 -10.83 -1.78 -13.66
N ASN A 394 -10.65 -2.18 -14.92
CA ASN A 394 -9.37 -2.63 -15.49
C ASN A 394 -8.71 -1.56 -16.40
N HIS A 395 -9.19 -0.31 -16.38
CA HIS A 395 -8.68 0.82 -17.17
C HIS A 395 -8.15 1.95 -16.25
N ASN A 396 -7.16 2.73 -16.69
CA ASN A 396 -6.70 3.98 -16.05
C ASN A 396 -6.70 5.02 -17.15
N ALA A 397 -7.67 5.94 -17.04
CA ALA A 397 -8.07 6.77 -18.15
C ALA A 397 -8.26 5.91 -19.41
N TYR A 398 -7.44 6.12 -20.43
CA TYR A 398 -7.50 5.45 -21.73
C TYR A 398 -6.64 4.17 -21.83
N ARG A 399 -5.92 3.78 -20.78
CA ARG A 399 -4.99 2.63 -20.82
C ARG A 399 -5.59 1.41 -20.14
N ASN A 400 -5.47 0.26 -20.79
CA ASN A 400 -5.78 -1.03 -20.16
C ASN A 400 -4.68 -1.42 -19.17
N VAL A 401 -5.00 -2.33 -18.24
CA VAL A 401 -3.95 -3.10 -17.56
C VAL A 401 -3.12 -3.85 -18.59
N ASP A 402 -1.81 -3.95 -18.32
CA ASP A 402 -0.86 -4.66 -19.17
C ASP A 402 -0.25 -5.84 -18.39
N PRO A 403 -0.83 -7.05 -18.54
CA PRO A 403 -0.32 -8.25 -17.88
C PRO A 403 1.05 -8.72 -18.39
N GLU A 404 1.55 -8.19 -19.51
CA GLU A 404 2.89 -8.52 -20.00
C GLU A 404 3.97 -7.87 -19.13
N ALA A 405 3.68 -6.68 -18.58
CA ALA A 405 4.56 -5.96 -17.68
C ALA A 405 4.54 -6.48 -16.22
N TRP A 406 3.80 -7.54 -15.91
CA TRP A 406 3.70 -8.08 -14.55
C TRP A 406 4.81 -9.08 -14.23
N VAL A 407 5.22 -9.11 -12.96
CA VAL A 407 6.08 -10.16 -12.41
C VAL A 407 5.27 -11.47 -12.34
N LYS A 408 5.82 -12.58 -12.84
CA LYS A 408 5.13 -13.87 -12.99
C LYS A 408 5.83 -14.97 -12.20
N GLY A 409 5.08 -16.01 -11.82
CA GLY A 409 5.61 -17.26 -11.27
C GLY A 409 4.55 -18.37 -11.36
N GLU A 410 4.96 -19.60 -11.62
CA GLU A 410 4.04 -20.76 -11.68
C GLU A 410 3.60 -21.22 -10.29
N THR A 411 4.41 -20.89 -9.27
CA THR A 411 4.15 -21.18 -7.85
C THR A 411 4.23 -19.90 -7.02
N LEU A 412 3.68 -19.92 -5.80
CA LEU A 412 3.76 -18.76 -4.90
C LEU A 412 5.21 -18.50 -4.45
N GLU A 413 6.00 -19.56 -4.30
CA GLU A 413 7.41 -19.48 -3.94
C GLU A 413 8.25 -18.86 -5.08
N GLU A 414 8.00 -19.27 -6.33
CA GLU A 414 8.64 -18.66 -7.50
C GLU A 414 8.21 -17.21 -7.70
N LEU A 415 6.91 -16.92 -7.56
CA LEU A 415 6.40 -15.55 -7.62
C LEU A 415 7.05 -14.68 -6.54
N ALA A 416 7.17 -15.18 -5.31
CA ALA A 416 7.84 -14.47 -4.21
C ALA A 416 9.32 -14.19 -4.52
N ALA A 417 10.05 -15.17 -5.07
CA ALA A 417 11.45 -14.97 -5.47
C ALA A 417 11.58 -13.91 -6.57
N ASN A 418 10.69 -13.93 -7.56
CA ASN A 418 10.70 -12.95 -8.65
C ASN A 418 10.25 -11.56 -8.18
N MET A 419 9.34 -11.46 -7.22
CA MET A 419 8.97 -10.20 -6.56
C MET A 419 10.15 -9.58 -5.82
N ILE A 420 10.91 -10.38 -5.06
CA ILE A 420 12.12 -9.94 -4.35
C ILE A 420 13.15 -9.42 -5.36
N ALA A 421 13.46 -10.20 -6.40
CA ALA A 421 14.41 -9.80 -7.43
C ALA A 421 14.02 -8.48 -8.13
N TYR A 422 12.72 -8.29 -8.40
CA TYR A 422 12.21 -7.03 -8.94
C TYR A 422 12.38 -5.87 -7.96
N ALA A 423 12.00 -6.06 -6.69
CA ALA A 423 12.08 -5.01 -5.68
C ALA A 423 13.54 -4.60 -5.38
N ASP A 424 14.48 -5.56 -5.39
CA ASP A 424 15.92 -5.32 -5.28
C ASP A 424 16.46 -4.53 -6.48
N ASP A 425 16.09 -4.92 -7.71
CA ASP A 425 16.47 -4.21 -8.94
C ASP A 425 15.96 -2.76 -8.95
N GLN A 426 14.72 -2.55 -8.51
CA GLN A 426 14.11 -1.23 -8.38
C GLN A 426 14.53 -0.48 -7.10
N LYS A 427 15.38 -1.09 -6.27
CA LYS A 427 15.91 -0.52 -5.01
C LYS A 427 14.81 -0.08 -4.02
N TRP A 428 13.76 -0.88 -3.90
CA TRP A 428 12.70 -0.61 -2.94
C TRP A 428 13.17 -0.86 -1.51
N ALA A 429 12.77 -0.01 -0.57
CA ALA A 429 12.98 -0.24 0.86
C ALA A 429 12.03 -1.34 1.38
N HIS A 430 12.47 -2.60 1.31
CA HIS A 430 11.65 -3.76 1.67
C HIS A 430 12.36 -4.78 2.56
N ASP A 431 11.56 -5.59 3.24
CA ASP A 431 12.01 -6.69 4.09
C ASP A 431 11.47 -8.04 3.57
N TYR A 432 11.14 -8.11 2.27
CA TYR A 432 10.59 -9.30 1.64
C TYR A 432 11.46 -10.54 1.85
N THR A 433 10.80 -11.64 2.20
CA THR A 433 11.37 -12.99 2.19
C THR A 433 10.38 -13.93 1.51
N VAL A 434 10.88 -15.02 0.93
CA VAL A 434 10.02 -16.02 0.29
C VAL A 434 8.99 -16.53 1.29
N GLU A 435 9.37 -16.72 2.56
CA GLU A 435 8.49 -17.17 3.63
C GLU A 435 7.42 -16.15 4.01
N ALA A 436 7.76 -14.86 4.02
CA ALA A 436 6.80 -13.79 4.35
C ALA A 436 5.71 -13.71 3.28
N VAL A 437 6.09 -13.76 2.00
CA VAL A 437 5.16 -13.65 0.86
C VAL A 437 4.34 -14.94 0.66
N SER A 438 4.95 -16.13 0.78
CA SER A 438 4.27 -17.41 0.54
C SER A 438 3.47 -17.96 1.74
N SER A 439 3.57 -17.34 2.92
CA SER A 439 2.86 -17.68 4.17
C SER A 439 3.04 -19.15 4.64
N LEU A 440 4.15 -19.35 5.36
CA LEU A 440 4.88 -20.57 5.71
C LEU A 440 5.16 -21.54 4.56
N SER A 441 6.45 -21.64 4.25
CA SER A 441 7.03 -22.65 3.39
C SER A 441 6.50 -24.04 3.78
N THR A 442 6.05 -24.78 2.77
CA THR A 442 5.70 -26.21 2.87
C THR A 442 6.79 -26.99 3.63
N LEU A 443 8.03 -26.51 3.56
CA LEU A 443 9.18 -26.91 4.36
C LEU A 443 8.91 -26.99 5.87
N ARG A 444 8.35 -25.95 6.52
CA ARG A 444 8.11 -25.98 8.00
C ARG A 444 7.11 -27.07 8.39
N VAL A 445 6.11 -27.29 7.55
CA VAL A 445 5.11 -28.36 7.75
C VAL A 445 5.78 -29.73 7.58
N VAL A 446 6.60 -29.90 6.53
CA VAL A 446 7.36 -31.14 6.28
C VAL A 446 8.32 -31.44 7.43
N LEU A 447 9.10 -30.45 7.91
CA LEU A 447 10.04 -30.62 9.01
C LEU A 447 9.33 -30.97 10.33
N CYS A 448 8.21 -30.32 10.63
CA CYS A 448 7.41 -30.60 11.82
C CYS A 448 6.86 -32.03 11.80
N PHE A 449 6.23 -32.46 10.70
CA PHE A 449 5.70 -33.82 10.61
C PHE A 449 6.82 -34.86 10.59
N SER A 450 7.85 -34.71 9.75
CA SER A 450 8.93 -35.70 9.68
C SER A 450 9.65 -35.86 11.03
N SER A 451 9.91 -34.78 11.77
CA SER A 451 10.46 -34.87 13.13
C SER A 451 9.50 -35.53 14.13
N ALA A 452 8.19 -35.25 14.05
CA ALA A 452 7.19 -35.93 14.87
C ALA A 452 7.12 -37.44 14.62
N TYR A 453 7.28 -37.89 13.37
CA TYR A 453 7.32 -39.33 13.05
C TYR A 453 8.61 -40.01 13.51
N VAL A 454 9.77 -39.33 13.44
CA VAL A 454 11.02 -39.84 14.01
C VAL A 454 10.90 -39.99 15.52
N LEU A 455 10.38 -38.96 16.21
CA LEU A 455 10.15 -39.01 17.66
C LEU A 455 9.11 -40.07 18.04
N GLY A 456 8.00 -40.18 17.30
CA GLY A 456 6.98 -41.19 17.51
C GLY A 456 7.52 -42.62 17.35
N GLY A 457 8.33 -42.86 16.34
CA GLY A 457 9.03 -44.13 16.15
C GLY A 457 10.00 -44.44 17.28
N PHE A 458 10.76 -43.45 17.78
CA PHE A 458 11.65 -43.62 18.93
C PHE A 458 10.87 -43.94 20.22
N LEU A 459 9.75 -43.26 20.47
CA LEU A 459 8.90 -43.52 21.63
C LEU A 459 8.24 -44.90 21.57
N ALA A 460 7.80 -45.33 20.37
CA ALA A 460 7.27 -46.68 20.16
C ALA A 460 8.36 -47.75 20.40
N PHE A 461 9.62 -47.46 20.08
CA PHE A 461 10.75 -48.35 20.34
C PHE A 461 11.00 -48.51 21.84
N LEU A 462 11.02 -47.39 22.59
CA LEU A 462 11.13 -47.43 24.05
C LEU A 462 9.94 -48.15 24.71
N GLY A 463 8.76 -48.07 24.09
CA GLY A 463 7.54 -48.75 24.54
C GLY A 463 7.56 -50.27 24.38
N ASN A 464 8.43 -50.79 23.49
CA ASN A 464 8.44 -52.21 23.17
C ASN A 464 9.07 -53.03 24.31
N GLY A 465 8.33 -54.03 24.79
CA GLY A 465 8.77 -54.87 25.92
C GLY A 465 8.44 -54.32 27.32
N MET A 466 7.74 -53.19 27.42
CA MET A 466 7.26 -52.65 28.71
C MET A 466 6.14 -53.51 29.29
N ALA A 467 6.08 -53.63 30.63
CA ALA A 467 4.98 -54.31 31.30
C ALA A 467 3.65 -53.56 31.09
N PRO A 468 2.48 -54.24 31.09
CA PRO A 468 1.19 -53.62 30.77
C PRO A 468 0.86 -52.35 31.57
N LEU A 469 1.23 -52.32 32.86
CA LEU A 469 1.03 -51.15 33.72
C LEU A 469 1.90 -49.96 33.29
N GLN A 470 3.16 -50.20 32.93
CA GLN A 470 4.07 -49.16 32.48
C GLN A 470 3.63 -48.59 31.13
N LEU A 471 3.13 -49.45 30.24
CA LEU A 471 2.56 -49.04 28.96
C LEU A 471 1.28 -48.20 29.16
N ALA A 472 0.40 -48.57 30.09
CA ALA A 472 -0.79 -47.80 30.42
C ALA A 472 -0.46 -46.40 30.98
N VAL A 473 0.57 -46.30 31.83
CA VAL A 473 1.07 -45.00 32.32
C VAL A 473 1.63 -44.15 31.17
N LEU A 474 2.40 -44.74 30.26
CA LEU A 474 2.94 -44.02 29.10
C LEU A 474 1.82 -43.51 28.17
N LEU A 475 0.84 -44.36 27.85
CA LEU A 475 -0.29 -44.02 26.97
C LEU A 475 -1.20 -42.95 27.56
N THR A 476 -1.27 -42.82 28.89
CA THR A 476 -2.02 -41.75 29.57
C THR A 476 -1.22 -40.46 29.72
N ALA A 477 0.09 -40.54 29.95
CA ALA A 477 0.95 -39.37 30.12
C ALA A 477 1.24 -38.63 28.80
N LEU A 478 1.34 -39.34 27.68
CA LEU A 478 1.68 -38.76 26.37
C LEU A 478 0.66 -37.70 25.90
N PRO A 479 -0.66 -37.96 25.88
CA PRO A 479 -1.65 -36.95 25.49
C PRO A 479 -1.65 -35.72 26.41
N LEU A 480 -1.50 -35.92 27.71
CA LEU A 480 -1.45 -34.83 28.69
C LEU A 480 -0.23 -33.94 28.47
N THR A 481 0.92 -34.54 28.20
CA THR A 481 2.17 -33.84 27.90
C THR A 481 2.05 -33.08 26.59
N ALA A 482 1.48 -33.70 25.54
CA ALA A 482 1.24 -33.04 24.26
C ALA A 482 0.32 -31.82 24.41
N CYS A 483 -0.78 -31.92 25.17
CA CYS A 483 -1.66 -30.79 25.47
C CYS A 483 -0.92 -29.66 26.21
N ALA A 484 -0.05 -29.99 27.17
CA ALA A 484 0.75 -29.00 27.88
C ALA A 484 1.74 -28.27 26.95
N CYS A 485 2.43 -29.00 26.07
CA CYS A 485 3.34 -28.44 25.07
C CYS A 485 2.61 -27.51 24.09
N VAL A 486 1.44 -27.93 23.57
CA VAL A 486 0.62 -27.10 22.70
C VAL A 486 0.19 -25.83 23.41
N ARG A 487 -0.29 -25.93 24.66
CA ARG A 487 -0.69 -24.76 25.45
C ARG A 487 0.47 -23.80 25.72
N ALA A 488 1.67 -24.31 25.95
CA ALA A 488 2.87 -23.49 26.10
C ALA A 488 3.23 -22.79 24.78
N ALA A 489 3.17 -23.48 23.64
CA ALA A 489 3.42 -22.90 22.32
C ALA A 489 2.41 -21.80 21.96
N PHE A 490 1.13 -21.98 22.27
CA PHE A 490 0.11 -20.95 22.02
C PHE A 490 0.33 -19.68 22.87
N ARG A 491 0.98 -19.78 24.03
CA ARG A 491 1.32 -18.61 24.87
C ARG A 491 2.44 -17.75 24.27
N SER A 492 3.27 -18.31 23.39
CA SER A 492 4.32 -17.55 22.70
C SER A 492 3.85 -16.89 21.40
N ILE A 493 2.59 -17.09 20.99
CA ILE A 493 2.04 -16.51 19.76
C ILE A 493 1.41 -15.14 20.11
N PRO A 494 1.72 -14.05 19.40
CA PRO A 494 1.07 -12.75 19.57
C PRO A 494 -0.45 -12.85 19.41
N GLU A 495 -1.21 -12.06 20.17
CA GLU A 495 -2.68 -12.13 20.20
C GLU A 495 -3.32 -11.95 18.81
N ALA A 496 -2.75 -11.07 17.98
CA ALA A 496 -3.18 -10.84 16.60
C ALA A 496 -2.97 -12.03 15.65
N ALA A 497 -2.13 -13.00 16.02
CA ALA A 497 -1.83 -14.20 15.24
C ALA A 497 -2.54 -15.46 15.77
N LEU A 498 -3.38 -15.31 16.80
CA LEU A 498 -4.19 -16.42 17.31
C LEU A 498 -5.30 -16.79 16.30
N PRO A 499 -5.64 -18.09 16.19
CA PRO A 499 -6.66 -18.54 15.24
C PRO A 499 -8.03 -17.90 15.53
N HIS A 500 -8.62 -17.30 14.49
CA HIS A 500 -9.95 -16.72 14.55
C HIS A 500 -11.05 -17.80 14.58
N ARG A 501 -12.19 -17.50 15.21
CA ARG A 501 -13.29 -18.46 15.45
C ARG A 501 -14.20 -18.74 14.24
N LEU A 502 -13.92 -18.16 13.09
CA LEU A 502 -14.78 -18.26 11.91
C LEU A 502 -14.43 -19.52 11.11
N PHE A 503 -15.40 -20.42 10.95
CA PHE A 503 -15.28 -21.60 10.10
C PHE A 503 -15.82 -21.29 8.70
N PRO A 504 -14.96 -21.15 7.68
CA PRO A 504 -15.41 -20.95 6.32
C PRO A 504 -16.08 -22.23 5.77
N ARG A 505 -16.97 -22.06 4.78
CA ARG A 505 -17.52 -23.19 4.03
C ARG A 505 -16.38 -23.86 3.25
N PHE A 506 -16.21 -25.17 3.41
CA PHE A 506 -15.16 -25.93 2.73
C PHE A 506 -15.66 -27.29 2.24
N SER A 507 -14.95 -27.85 1.27
CA SER A 507 -15.19 -29.20 0.74
C SER A 507 -14.02 -30.12 1.11
N TYR A 508 -14.34 -31.35 1.50
CA TYR A 508 -13.33 -32.35 1.85
C TYR A 508 -12.53 -32.79 0.62
N PRO A 509 -11.18 -32.88 0.72
CA PRO A 509 -10.32 -33.33 -0.38
C PRO A 509 -10.37 -34.86 -0.53
N TRP A 510 -11.53 -35.39 -0.94
CA TRP A 510 -11.81 -36.83 -1.01
C TRP A 510 -10.77 -37.63 -1.80
N LYS A 511 -10.15 -37.05 -2.84
CA LYS A 511 -9.11 -37.69 -3.64
C LYS A 511 -7.91 -38.12 -2.79
N LEU A 512 -7.51 -37.32 -1.81
CA LEU A 512 -6.40 -37.63 -0.91
C LEU A 512 -6.75 -38.78 0.03
N TYR A 513 -7.99 -38.82 0.51
CA TYR A 513 -8.48 -39.91 1.36
C TYR A 513 -8.58 -41.22 0.57
N VAL A 514 -9.09 -41.20 -0.67
CA VAL A 514 -9.13 -42.37 -1.55
C VAL A 514 -7.72 -42.87 -1.85
N LEU A 515 -6.78 -41.97 -2.14
CA LEU A 515 -5.38 -42.33 -2.35
C LEU A 515 -4.79 -43.04 -1.11
N MET A 516 -5.02 -42.49 0.08
CA MET A 516 -4.60 -43.13 1.33
C MET A 516 -5.27 -44.49 1.55
N ALA A 517 -6.55 -44.63 1.20
CA ALA A 517 -7.29 -45.89 1.32
C ALA A 517 -6.67 -46.97 0.43
N LEU A 518 -6.29 -46.64 -0.82
CA LEU A 518 -5.60 -47.57 -1.71
C LEU A 518 -4.26 -48.03 -1.16
N TYR A 519 -3.48 -47.11 -0.58
CA TYR A 519 -2.20 -47.45 0.06
C TYR A 519 -2.40 -48.30 1.32
N SER A 520 -3.44 -48.03 2.11
CA SER A 520 -3.79 -48.81 3.30
C SER A 520 -4.26 -50.22 2.93
N PHE A 521 -5.04 -50.35 1.85
CA PHE A 521 -5.45 -51.63 1.30
C PHE A 521 -4.25 -52.43 0.80
N ALA A 522 -3.40 -51.83 -0.05
CA ALA A 522 -2.19 -52.47 -0.56
C ALA A 522 -1.27 -52.92 0.59
N TYR A 523 -1.06 -52.06 1.58
CA TYR A 523 -0.31 -52.41 2.78
C TYR A 523 -0.93 -53.62 3.53
N GLY A 524 -2.26 -53.60 3.70
CA GLY A 524 -3.02 -54.65 4.39
C GLY A 524 -2.90 -56.04 3.77
N LEU A 525 -2.75 -56.13 2.43
CA LEU A 525 -2.57 -57.41 1.72
C LEU A 525 -1.37 -58.23 2.21
N ARG A 526 -0.37 -57.58 2.81
CA ARG A 526 0.86 -58.22 3.27
C ARG A 526 1.13 -58.07 4.76
N GLN A 527 0.22 -57.46 5.51
CA GLN A 527 0.45 -57.13 6.92
C GLN A 527 0.80 -58.36 7.77
N MET A 528 0.19 -59.51 7.50
CA MET A 528 0.41 -60.76 8.25
C MET A 528 1.71 -61.51 7.86
N GLN A 529 2.40 -61.07 6.81
CA GLN A 529 3.60 -61.70 6.26
C GLN A 529 4.83 -60.79 6.35
N MET A 530 4.73 -59.68 7.08
CA MET A 530 5.81 -58.72 7.26
C MET A 530 6.81 -59.20 8.30
N VAL A 531 8.09 -58.95 8.06
CA VAL A 531 9.18 -59.30 8.98
C VAL A 531 9.12 -58.45 10.25
N ASP A 532 9.51 -59.00 11.40
CA ASP A 532 9.60 -58.24 12.65
C ASP A 532 10.44 -56.96 12.49
N GLY A 533 9.94 -55.85 13.03
CA GLY A 533 10.51 -54.52 12.82
C GLY A 533 10.05 -53.81 11.54
N THR A 534 9.23 -54.47 10.72
CA THR A 534 8.41 -53.88 9.66
C THR A 534 6.92 -53.98 10.04
N GLY A 535 6.12 -52.98 9.71
CA GLY A 535 4.81 -52.86 10.36
C GLY A 535 4.25 -51.45 10.37
N ARG A 536 2.93 -51.33 10.51
CA ARG A 536 2.23 -50.06 10.64
C ARG A 536 2.64 -49.40 11.96
N GLY A 537 3.39 -48.30 11.88
CA GLY A 537 4.00 -47.68 13.06
C GLY A 537 5.24 -48.42 13.59
N SER A 538 5.85 -49.30 12.77
CA SER A 538 7.10 -49.97 13.14
C SER A 538 8.25 -48.98 13.27
N THR A 539 9.06 -49.20 14.30
CA THR A 539 10.10 -48.28 14.77
C THR A 539 11.14 -47.99 13.70
N TYR A 540 11.66 -49.00 13.01
CA TYR A 540 12.79 -48.81 12.11
C TYR A 540 12.42 -48.25 10.74
N ALA A 541 11.43 -48.83 10.04
CA ALA A 541 11.05 -48.37 8.71
C ALA A 541 10.47 -46.95 8.71
N THR A 542 9.64 -46.62 9.71
CA THR A 542 9.05 -45.29 9.86
C THR A 542 10.10 -44.25 10.27
N MET A 543 11.04 -44.59 11.16
CA MET A 543 12.14 -43.68 11.52
C MET A 543 13.07 -43.42 10.34
N ILE A 544 13.48 -44.45 9.60
CA ILE A 544 14.37 -44.29 8.44
C ILE A 544 13.70 -43.43 7.37
N ALA A 545 12.45 -43.76 6.99
CA ALA A 545 11.72 -42.99 5.98
C ALA A 545 11.56 -41.51 6.38
N SER A 546 11.19 -41.26 7.64
CA SER A 546 10.93 -39.91 8.12
C SER A 546 12.23 -39.12 8.32
N ALA A 547 13.31 -39.75 8.75
CA ALA A 547 14.64 -39.13 8.86
C ALA A 547 15.20 -38.76 7.48
N VAL A 548 14.99 -39.60 6.46
CA VAL A 548 15.38 -39.29 5.07
C VAL A 548 14.58 -38.11 4.53
N VAL A 549 13.27 -38.05 4.78
CA VAL A 549 12.43 -36.90 4.42
C VAL A 549 12.88 -35.64 5.14
N PHE A 550 13.17 -35.73 6.44
CA PHE A 550 13.67 -34.61 7.23
C PHE A 550 15.02 -34.10 6.69
N ALA A 551 16.00 -34.98 6.51
CA ALA A 551 17.33 -34.61 6.00
C ALA A 551 17.24 -34.04 4.59
N SER A 552 16.38 -34.62 3.74
CA SER A 552 16.18 -34.15 2.37
C SER A 552 15.55 -32.75 2.35
N ALA A 553 14.55 -32.51 3.19
CA ALA A 553 13.92 -31.20 3.32
C ALA A 553 14.88 -30.17 3.95
N TRP A 554 15.68 -30.57 4.93
CA TRP A 554 16.60 -29.68 5.65
C TRP A 554 17.81 -29.26 4.81
N PHE A 555 18.44 -30.19 4.09
CA PHE A 555 19.68 -29.91 3.34
C PHE A 555 19.46 -29.53 1.87
N PHE A 556 18.28 -29.82 1.30
CA PHE A 556 17.99 -29.56 -0.12
C PHE A 556 16.72 -28.73 -0.33
N ALA A 557 16.33 -27.91 0.65
CA ALA A 557 15.12 -27.08 0.63
C ALA A 557 14.90 -26.34 -0.70
N ASP A 558 15.96 -25.80 -1.29
CA ASP A 558 15.92 -24.99 -2.52
C ASP A 558 15.68 -25.81 -3.80
N ARG A 559 15.76 -27.15 -3.74
CA ARG A 559 15.64 -28.04 -4.90
C ARG A 559 14.52 -29.08 -4.78
N VAL A 560 13.92 -29.25 -3.61
CA VAL A 560 12.88 -30.27 -3.37
C VAL A 560 11.52 -29.74 -3.83
N VAL A 561 11.23 -29.93 -5.11
CA VAL A 561 9.87 -29.81 -5.64
C VAL A 561 9.05 -30.96 -5.06
N LEU A 562 8.11 -30.68 -4.15
CA LEU A 562 7.22 -31.69 -3.53
C LEU A 562 6.57 -32.62 -4.57
N ILE A 563 6.32 -32.12 -5.78
CA ILE A 563 5.75 -32.86 -6.91
C ILE A 563 6.68 -34.01 -7.36
N LYS A 564 8.01 -33.80 -7.39
CA LYS A 564 8.97 -34.86 -7.76
C LYS A 564 9.06 -35.93 -6.67
N ALA A 565 8.95 -35.55 -5.39
CA ALA A 565 8.93 -36.48 -4.26
C ALA A 565 7.64 -37.33 -4.18
N SER A 566 6.51 -36.85 -4.73
CA SER A 566 5.22 -37.56 -4.74
C SER A 566 5.24 -38.92 -5.46
N ARG A 567 6.22 -39.17 -6.35
CA ARG A 567 6.36 -40.43 -7.09
C ARG A 567 7.08 -41.52 -6.31
N ALA A 568 7.86 -41.14 -5.29
CA ALA A 568 8.65 -42.08 -4.51
C ALA A 568 7.83 -43.14 -3.77
N PRO A 569 6.70 -42.81 -3.10
CA PRO A 569 5.86 -43.82 -2.46
C PRO A 569 5.39 -44.90 -3.44
N MET A 570 4.94 -44.51 -4.63
CA MET A 570 4.44 -45.46 -5.62
C MET A 570 5.53 -46.42 -6.10
N LEU A 571 6.74 -45.90 -6.37
CA LEU A 571 7.89 -46.71 -6.77
C LEU A 571 8.23 -47.75 -5.70
N PHE A 572 8.31 -47.33 -4.43
CA PHE A 572 8.60 -48.24 -3.33
C PHE A 572 7.50 -49.30 -3.14
N MET A 573 6.23 -48.94 -3.34
CA MET A 573 5.12 -49.89 -3.25
C MET A 573 5.22 -50.97 -4.33
N VAL A 574 5.42 -50.56 -5.59
CA VAL A 574 5.53 -51.46 -6.74
C VAL A 574 6.75 -52.37 -6.62
N CYS A 575 7.93 -51.82 -6.31
CA CYS A 575 9.14 -52.60 -6.10
C CYS A 575 8.99 -53.59 -4.94
N GLY A 576 8.30 -53.18 -3.87
CA GLY A 576 7.95 -54.07 -2.76
C GLY A 576 7.17 -55.29 -3.25
N PHE A 577 6.06 -55.09 -3.95
CA PHE A 577 5.23 -56.18 -4.47
C PHE A 577 5.93 -57.07 -5.51
N LEU A 578 6.76 -56.50 -6.38
CA LEU A 578 7.53 -57.26 -7.38
C LEU A 578 8.56 -58.22 -6.77
N LEU A 579 9.02 -57.93 -5.55
CA LEU A 579 9.99 -58.77 -4.84
C LEU A 579 9.32 -59.87 -3.99
N VAL A 580 7.99 -59.86 -3.84
CA VAL A 580 7.25 -60.88 -3.08
C VAL A 580 7.43 -62.31 -3.64
N PRO A 581 7.47 -62.55 -4.97
CA PRO A 581 7.69 -63.88 -5.51
C PRO A 581 9.12 -64.43 -5.34
N ALA A 582 10.09 -63.56 -5.01
CA ALA A 582 11.48 -63.95 -4.84
C ALA A 582 11.68 -64.56 -3.43
N GLN A 583 11.30 -65.84 -3.28
CA GLN A 583 11.35 -66.62 -2.03
C GLN A 583 12.78 -66.80 -1.49
N SER A 584 13.31 -65.75 -0.88
CA SER A 584 14.57 -65.73 -0.16
C SER A 584 14.40 -64.88 1.09
N VAL A 585 15.09 -65.25 2.19
CA VAL A 585 15.03 -64.51 3.46
C VAL A 585 15.38 -63.02 3.26
N MET A 586 16.32 -62.71 2.37
CA MET A 586 16.69 -61.35 2.02
C MET A 586 15.61 -60.64 1.17
N GLY A 587 14.96 -61.36 0.25
CA GLY A 587 13.85 -60.84 -0.56
C GLY A 587 12.63 -60.48 0.28
N ASP A 588 12.26 -61.32 1.25
CA ASP A 588 11.12 -61.09 2.14
C ASP A 588 11.33 -59.86 3.04
N ALA A 589 12.52 -59.71 3.60
CA ALA A 589 12.91 -58.55 4.40
C ALA A 589 12.89 -57.27 3.58
N VAL A 590 13.60 -57.23 2.44
CA VAL A 590 13.69 -56.03 1.58
C VAL A 590 12.30 -55.60 1.11
N SER A 591 11.50 -56.56 0.66
CA SER A 591 10.14 -56.29 0.21
C SER A 591 9.27 -55.70 1.35
N SER A 592 9.42 -56.18 2.59
CA SER A 592 8.63 -55.69 3.73
C SER A 592 9.00 -54.25 4.11
N TYR A 593 10.29 -53.93 4.09
CA TYR A 593 10.76 -52.55 4.31
C TYR A 593 10.28 -51.59 3.22
N LEU A 594 10.33 -51.97 1.94
CA LEU A 594 9.90 -51.11 0.83
C LEU A 594 8.40 -50.75 0.93
N ILE A 595 7.54 -51.73 1.22
CA ILE A 595 6.10 -51.51 1.40
C ILE A 595 5.83 -50.63 2.63
N SER A 596 6.54 -50.86 3.74
CA SER A 596 6.39 -50.06 4.97
C SER A 596 6.88 -48.61 4.81
N ILE A 597 8.01 -48.41 4.12
CA ILE A 597 8.54 -47.08 3.80
C ILE A 597 7.58 -46.35 2.87
N SER A 598 7.10 -47.02 1.82
CA SER A 598 6.12 -46.47 0.88
C SER A 598 4.87 -45.93 1.60
N TYR A 599 4.28 -46.76 2.46
CA TYR A 599 3.10 -46.39 3.22
C TYR A 599 3.34 -45.16 4.10
N THR A 600 4.46 -45.15 4.82
CA THR A 600 4.85 -44.03 5.69
C THR A 600 5.04 -42.75 4.88
N LEU A 601 5.75 -42.81 3.76
CA LEU A 601 5.99 -41.66 2.89
C LEU A 601 4.68 -41.09 2.33
N MET A 602 3.75 -41.94 1.87
CA MET A 602 2.45 -41.48 1.39
C MET A 602 1.63 -40.82 2.51
N HIS A 603 1.73 -41.32 3.74
CA HIS A 603 1.03 -40.76 4.89
C HIS A 603 1.55 -39.39 5.30
N VAL A 604 2.87 -39.24 5.43
CA VAL A 604 3.51 -37.94 5.67
C VAL A 604 3.17 -36.95 4.54
N PHE A 605 3.23 -37.38 3.28
CA PHE A 605 2.90 -36.52 2.15
C PHE A 605 1.43 -36.04 2.19
N THR A 606 0.50 -36.97 2.47
CA THR A 606 -0.93 -36.64 2.58
C THR A 606 -1.20 -35.68 3.73
N LEU A 607 -0.56 -35.87 4.90
CA LEU A 607 -0.68 -34.96 6.04
C LEU A 607 -0.17 -33.55 5.72
N VAL A 608 0.97 -33.45 5.04
CA VAL A 608 1.55 -32.17 4.61
C VAL A 608 0.57 -31.44 3.67
N LEU A 609 -0.01 -32.15 2.70
CA LEU A 609 -1.00 -31.57 1.79
C LEU A 609 -2.27 -31.13 2.52
N LEU A 610 -2.81 -31.95 3.42
CA LEU A 610 -4.01 -31.60 4.19
C LEU A 610 -3.76 -30.40 5.10
N CYS A 611 -2.59 -30.28 5.73
CA CYS A 611 -2.24 -29.13 6.56
C CYS A 611 -2.01 -27.86 5.73
N SER A 612 -1.42 -27.99 4.53
CA SER A 612 -1.32 -26.89 3.57
C SER A 612 -2.71 -26.40 3.14
N MET A 613 -3.62 -27.33 2.81
CA MET A 613 -5.00 -27.01 2.46
C MET A 613 -5.78 -26.38 3.62
N ALA A 614 -5.61 -26.90 4.84
CA ALA A 614 -6.22 -26.37 6.06
C ALA A 614 -5.87 -24.90 6.24
N ARG A 615 -4.59 -24.53 6.08
CA ARG A 615 -4.19 -23.12 6.14
C ARG A 615 -4.80 -22.29 5.02
N LYS A 616 -4.68 -22.73 3.76
CA LYS A 616 -5.21 -21.99 2.59
C LYS A 616 -6.71 -21.74 2.69
N SER A 617 -7.44 -22.69 3.28
CA SER A 617 -8.89 -22.60 3.47
C SER A 617 -9.31 -21.96 4.79
N GLY A 618 -8.40 -21.63 5.71
CA GLY A 618 -8.73 -21.14 7.05
C GLY A 618 -9.43 -22.18 7.94
N VAL A 619 -9.45 -23.45 7.53
CA VAL A 619 -10.06 -24.56 8.29
C VAL A 619 -9.03 -25.11 9.28
N PRO A 620 -9.39 -25.37 10.55
CA PRO A 620 -8.47 -26.00 11.48
C PRO A 620 -7.96 -27.34 10.95
N ALA A 621 -6.63 -27.52 10.92
CA ALA A 621 -5.99 -28.74 10.41
C ALA A 621 -6.57 -30.07 10.97
N PRO A 622 -6.94 -30.17 12.27
CA PRO A 622 -7.57 -31.39 12.79
C PRO A 622 -8.85 -31.80 12.05
N VAL A 623 -9.62 -30.85 11.50
CA VAL A 623 -10.85 -31.14 10.76
C VAL A 623 -10.54 -31.88 9.45
N LEU A 624 -9.48 -31.50 8.75
CA LEU A 624 -9.07 -32.15 7.51
C LEU A 624 -8.26 -33.43 7.76
N VAL A 625 -7.57 -33.52 8.89
CA VAL A 625 -6.68 -34.64 9.22
C VAL A 625 -7.43 -35.79 9.91
N ALA A 626 -8.45 -35.53 10.73
CA ALA A 626 -9.18 -36.58 11.45
C ALA A 626 -9.76 -37.69 10.54
N PRO A 627 -10.37 -37.39 9.37
CA PRO A 627 -10.84 -38.42 8.44
C PRO A 627 -9.73 -39.34 7.92
N LEU A 628 -8.49 -38.85 7.84
CA LEU A 628 -7.35 -39.65 7.40
C LEU A 628 -7.08 -40.81 8.37
N TYR A 629 -7.24 -40.59 9.68
CA TYR A 629 -7.10 -41.64 10.69
C TYR A 629 -8.26 -42.64 10.68
N ALA A 630 -9.46 -42.22 10.25
CA ALA A 630 -10.59 -43.13 10.08
C ALA A 630 -10.42 -44.04 8.85
N VAL A 631 -9.84 -43.55 7.75
CA VAL A 631 -9.46 -44.35 6.57
C VAL A 631 -8.38 -45.38 6.90
N GLN A 632 -7.65 -45.14 7.98
CA GLN A 632 -6.59 -46.00 8.43
C GLN A 632 -7.11 -47.18 9.26
N LEU A 633 -8.10 -46.97 10.12
CA LEU A 633 -8.74 -48.06 10.87
C LEU A 633 -9.41 -49.06 9.92
#